data_AF-A0A4U0YNT1-F1
#
_entry.id   AF-A0A4U0YNT1-F1
#
_cell.length_a   1.000
_cell.length_b   1.000
_cell.length_c   1.000
_cell.angle_alpha   90.00
_cell.angle_beta   90.00
_cell.angle_gamma   90.00
#
_symmetry.space_group_name_H-M   'P 1'
#
loop_
_entity.id
_entity.type
_entity.pdbx_description
1 polymer ?
#
loop_
_entity_poly.entity_id
_entity_poly.type
_entity_poly.pdbx_seq_one_letter_code
_entity_poly.pdbx_strand_id
1 'polypeptide(L)' 'MPPQAAPAILPPETVPAIRAAATIILTRSGPKGPEVLMGMRGAAAVFMPSKYVFPGGAVDPGDADVALARPLPPGCA' A
#
# COMPACT_ATOMS: atom_id res chain seq x y z
N MET A 1 36.81 -18.72 -3.28
CA MET A 1 35.71 -17.75 -3.09
C MET A 1 36.20 -16.69 -2.13
N PRO A 2 36.12 -15.38 -2.46
CA PRO A 2 36.39 -14.35 -1.46
C PRO A 2 35.29 -14.41 -0.38
N PRO A 3 35.61 -14.07 0.88
CA PRO A 3 34.59 -13.97 1.93
C PRO A 3 33.60 -12.87 1.57
N GLN A 4 32.30 -13.20 1.61
CA GLN A 4 31.24 -12.22 1.43
C GLN A 4 31.29 -11.24 2.61
N ALA A 5 31.43 -9.95 2.32
CA ALA A 5 31.40 -8.91 3.34
C ALA A 5 30.03 -8.92 4.04
N ALA A 6 30.04 -8.93 5.37
CA ALA A 6 28.83 -8.76 6.17
C ALA A 6 28.17 -7.40 5.83
N PRO A 7 26.83 -7.31 5.79
CA PRO A 7 26.16 -6.06 5.45
C PRO A 7 26.51 -4.99 6.50
N ALA A 8 27.00 -3.85 6.03
CA ALA A 8 27.29 -2.70 6.88
C ALA A 8 25.99 -2.22 7.55
N ILE A 9 25.96 -2.19 8.88
CA ILE A 9 24.85 -1.61 9.64
C ILE A 9 24.92 -0.09 9.42
N LEU A 10 23.98 0.43 8.65
CA LEU A 10 23.84 1.87 8.42
C LEU A 10 23.48 2.57 9.75
N PRO A 11 24.00 3.78 10.01
CA PRO A 11 23.63 4.54 11.19
C PRO A 11 22.11 4.78 11.23
N PRO A 12 21.49 4.82 12.43
CA PRO A 12 20.03 4.83 12.60
C PRO A 12 19.32 5.99 11.87
N GLU A 13 20.05 7.07 11.61
CA GLU A 13 19.62 8.27 10.88
C GLU A 13 19.57 8.11 9.34
N THR A 14 19.88 6.93 8.79
CA THR A 14 19.80 6.64 7.34
C THR A 14 18.73 5.62 6.94
N VAL A 15 17.91 5.14 7.89
CA VAL A 15 16.76 4.30 7.55
C VAL A 15 15.60 5.19 7.07
N PRO A 16 15.10 5.04 5.83
CA PRO A 16 13.95 5.80 5.37
C PRO A 16 12.76 5.57 6.32
N ALA A 17 12.12 6.65 6.75
CA ALA A 17 10.95 6.54 7.62
C ALA A 17 9.87 5.68 6.93
N ILE A 18 9.43 4.62 7.61
CA ILE A 18 8.33 3.78 7.13
C ILE A 18 7.05 4.61 7.22
N ARG A 19 6.42 4.87 6.07
CA ARG A 19 5.17 5.61 6.00
C ARG A 19 3.98 4.64 5.98
N ALA A 20 3.04 4.84 6.89
CA ALA A 20 1.79 4.09 6.89
C ALA A 20 1.00 4.34 5.60
N ALA A 21 0.42 3.28 5.04
CA ALA A 21 -0.37 3.31 3.81
C ALA A 21 -1.51 2.30 3.88
N ALA A 22 -2.60 2.60 3.18
CA ALA A 22 -3.76 1.73 3.05
C ALA A 22 -4.06 1.45 1.56
N THR A 23 -4.59 0.27 1.26
CA THR A 23 -4.96 -0.15 -0.09
C THR A 23 -6.33 -0.82 -0.06
N ILE A 24 -7.15 -0.54 -1.08
CA ILE A 24 -8.49 -1.11 -1.22
C ILE A 24 -8.50 -2.02 -2.44
N ILE A 25 -8.95 -3.26 -2.25
CA ILE A 25 -9.18 -4.22 -3.33
C ILE A 25 -10.68 -4.30 -3.56
N LEU A 26 -11.15 -3.65 -4.62
CA LEU A 26 -12.56 -3.72 -5.02
C LEU A 26 -12.78 -4.90 -5.95
N THR A 27 -13.63 -5.82 -5.53
CA THR A 27 -13.97 -7.02 -6.29
C THR A 27 -15.40 -6.96 -6.82
N ARG A 28 -15.64 -7.58 -7.97
CA ARG A 28 -17.00 -7.87 -8.46
C ARG A 28 -17.07 -9.26 -9.08
N SER A 29 -18.27 -9.84 -9.11
CA SER A 29 -18.52 -11.04 -9.91
C SER A 29 -18.71 -10.64 -11.36
N GLY A 30 -17.81 -11.08 -12.24
CA GLY A 30 -17.89 -10.88 -13.69
C GLY A 30 -18.40 -12.12 -14.43
N PRO A 31 -18.70 -12.00 -15.73
CA PRO A 31 -19.21 -13.10 -16.56
C PRO A 31 -18.20 -14.26 -16.72
N LYS A 32 -16.92 -14.04 -16.43
CA LYS A 32 -15.85 -15.05 -16.52
C LYS A 32 -15.23 -15.43 -15.16
N GLY A 33 -15.81 -14.97 -14.06
CA GLY A 33 -15.27 -15.16 -12.71
C GLY A 33 -15.07 -13.85 -11.94
N PRO A 34 -14.39 -13.88 -10.78
CA PRO A 34 -14.13 -12.69 -9.99
C PRO A 34 -13.20 -11.71 -10.72
N GLU A 35 -13.53 -10.43 -10.69
CA GLU A 35 -12.77 -9.34 -11.29
C GLU A 35 -12.37 -8.33 -10.22
N VAL A 36 -11.23 -7.66 -10.43
CA VAL A 36 -10.69 -6.67 -9.49
C VAL A 36 -10.50 -5.33 -10.21
N LEU A 37 -10.87 -4.23 -9.54
CA LEU A 37 -10.59 -2.89 -10.05
C LEU A 37 -9.11 -2.55 -9.90
N MET A 38 -8.48 -2.16 -11.01
CA MET A 38 -7.13 -1.61 -11.01
C MET A 38 -7.09 -0.29 -11.79
N GLY A 39 -6.29 0.66 -11.32
CA GLY A 39 -5.97 1.89 -12.03
C GLY A 39 -4.59 1.80 -12.67
N MET A 40 -4.38 2.46 -13.80
CA MET A 40 -3.05 2.64 -14.39
C MET A 40 -2.46 3.96 -13.91
N ARG A 41 -1.25 3.91 -13.34
CA ARG A 41 -0.54 5.14 -12.97
C ARG A 41 -0.13 5.90 -14.22
N GLY A 42 -0.30 7.22 -14.19
CA GLY A 42 0.15 8.10 -15.25
C GLY A 42 1.66 7.96 -15.50
N ALA A 43 2.08 8.19 -16.74
CA ALA A 43 3.48 8.08 -17.16
C ALA A 43 4.41 9.05 -16.40
N ALA A 44 3.87 10.17 -15.91
CA ALA A 44 4.60 11.17 -15.13
C ALA A 44 4.55 10.95 -13.61
N ALA A 45 4.07 9.80 -13.12
CA ALA A 45 4.03 9.53 -11.69
C ALA A 45 5.46 9.43 -11.12
N VAL A 46 5.75 10.21 -10.07
CA VAL A 46 7.07 10.28 -9.38
C VAL A 46 7.51 8.92 -8.82
N PHE A 47 6.57 8.01 -8.60
CA PHE A 47 6.82 6.66 -8.12
C PHE A 47 6.12 5.68 -9.07
N MET A 48 6.77 4.57 -9.45
CA MET A 48 6.20 3.48 -10.28
C MET A 48 5.29 3.91 -11.47
N PRO A 49 5.80 4.70 -12.44
CA PRO A 49 5.01 5.10 -13.60
C PRO A 49 4.57 3.90 -14.46
N SER A 50 3.42 4.04 -15.13
CA SER A 50 2.87 3.06 -16.08
C SER A 50 2.62 1.66 -15.51
N LYS A 51 2.37 1.55 -14.20
CA LYS A 51 1.99 0.29 -13.53
C LYS A 51 0.50 0.27 -13.25
N TYR A 52 -0.10 -0.91 -13.39
CA TYR A 52 -1.42 -1.19 -12.82
C TYR A 52 -1.29 -1.35 -11.31
N VAL A 53 -2.12 -0.63 -10.57
CA VAL A 53 -2.12 -0.59 -9.11
C VAL A 53 -3.55 -0.65 -8.59
N PHE A 54 -3.70 -1.15 -7.37
CA PHE A 54 -4.97 -1.02 -6.66
C PHE A 54 -5.14 0.42 -6.13
N PRO A 55 -6.38 0.90 -5.97
CA PRO A 55 -6.65 2.16 -5.29
C PRO A 55 -6.07 2.16 -3.86
N GLY A 56 -5.41 3.24 -3.48
CA GLY A 56 -4.76 3.34 -2.18
C GLY A 56 -3.82 4.53 -2.10
N GLY A 57 -3.20 4.69 -0.95
CA GLY A 57 -2.32 5.81 -0.69
C GLY A 57 -1.74 5.80 0.71
N ALA A 58 -0.95 6.81 1.00
CA ALA A 58 -0.48 7.05 2.36
C ALA A 58 -1.65 7.46 3.27
N VAL A 59 -1.56 7.04 4.53
CA VAL A 59 -2.50 7.46 5.57
C VAL A 59 -2.27 8.95 5.87
N ASP A 60 -3.35 9.70 5.97
CA ASP A 60 -3.37 11.10 6.41
C ASP A 60 -3.64 11.16 7.93
N PRO A 61 -3.07 12.14 8.68
CA PRO A 61 -3.30 12.24 10.12
C PRO A 61 -4.78 12.25 10.54
N GLY A 62 -5.66 12.83 9.71
CA GLY A 62 -7.10 12.89 10.00
C GLY A 62 -7.86 11.58 9.80
N ASP A 63 -7.26 10.56 9.16
CA ASP A 63 -7.95 9.29 8.86
C ASP A 63 -8.41 8.56 10.13
N ALA A 64 -7.64 8.69 11.24
CA ALA A 64 -7.95 8.05 12.51
C ALA A 64 -9.17 8.66 13.24
N ASP A 65 -9.50 9.91 12.91
CA ASP A 65 -10.61 10.64 13.55
C ASP A 65 -11.94 10.42 12.81
N VAL A 66 -11.92 9.76 11.66
CA VAL A 66 -13.13 9.48 10.87
C VAL A 66 -14.00 8.47 11.59
N ALA A 67 -15.21 8.90 11.98
CA ALA A 67 -16.20 8.02 12.57
C ALA A 67 -16.59 6.90 11.60
N LEU A 68 -16.56 5.66 12.09
CA LEU A 68 -16.98 4.52 11.30
C LEU A 68 -18.47 4.61 10.95
N ALA A 69 -18.81 4.33 9.70
CA ALA A 69 -20.21 4.33 9.25
C ALA A 69 -21.09 3.31 9.99
N ARG A 70 -20.47 2.27 10.57
CA ARG A 70 -21.09 1.26 11.45
C ARG A 70 -20.00 0.60 12.30
N PRO A 71 -20.35 -0.06 13.43
CA PRO A 71 -19.38 -0.84 14.21
C PRO A 71 -18.67 -1.91 13.37
N LEU A 72 -17.41 -2.19 13.70
CA LEU A 72 -16.67 -3.29 13.07
C LEU A 72 -17.30 -4.63 13.47
N PRO A 73 -17.37 -5.61 12.54
CA PRO A 73 -17.78 -6.97 12.88
C PRO A 73 -16.86 -7.60 13.94
N PRO A 74 -17.37 -8.58 14.73
CA PRO A 74 -16.52 -9.36 15.62
C PRO A 74 -15.38 -10.02 14.82
N GLY A 75 -14.13 -9.82 15.25
CA GLY A 75 -12.93 -10.31 14.57
C GLY A 75 -12.26 -9.32 13.60
N CYS A 76 -12.86 -8.14 13.40
CA CYS A 76 -12.21 -7.01 12.72
C CYS A 76 -11.87 -5.85 13.66
N ALA A 77 -12.35 -5.90 14.91
CA ALA A 77 -12.07 -4.94 15.97
C ALA A 77 -10.82 -5.32 16.77
#